data_AF-I9L977-F1
#
_entry.id   AF-I9L977-F1
#
_cell.length_a   1.000
_cell.length_b   1.000
_cell.length_c   1.000
_cell.angle_alpha   90.00
_cell.angle_beta   90.00
_cell.angle_gamma   90.00
#
_symmetry.space_group_name_H-M   'P 1'
#
loop_
_entity.id
_entity.type
_entity.pdbx_description
1 polymer ?
#
loop_
_entity_poly.entity_id
_entity_poly.type
_entity_poly.pdbx_seq_one_letter_code
_entity_poly.pdbx_strand_id
1 'polypeptide(L)'
;KVKADAIDLSGSTTYAGSSAELTAVAGDINNTGASLQTAGTLTAIASGTIRNDQDANQVKGEIKAGQLTLTADGISNQGGNLTQMGLGTTNLTANNSIDNTGGEIFTNGESIQIKANSLKNSQGKLEHAGTGLLSVETEENYKNDDGKLATNGQLYLTSQEIDNTRGIISAKNIDIISQSAINNSQGLISSSGDTLLSAQGAVNNEQGSIEASKGLIVTAQSLNNQKGRIVSLGTSNMKVTTSQDIQNQSGLIGGNGKVEITAR
;
A
#
# COMPACT_ATOMS: atom_id res chain seq x y z
N LYS A 1 -14.08 -5.04 -26.18
CA LYS A 1 -15.07 -5.04 -25.07
C LYS A 1 -15.60 -6.45 -24.92
N VAL A 2 -15.57 -7.01 -23.72
CA VAL A 2 -16.17 -8.30 -23.35
C VAL A 2 -17.13 -8.04 -22.21
N LYS A 3 -18.36 -8.52 -22.32
CA LYS A 3 -19.36 -8.45 -21.26
C LYS A 3 -20.03 -9.81 -21.11
N ALA A 4 -19.94 -10.39 -19.92
CA ALA A 4 -20.47 -11.72 -19.61
C ALA A 4 -20.85 -11.79 -18.12
N ASP A 5 -21.48 -12.88 -17.69
CA ASP A 5 -21.78 -13.10 -16.26
C ASP A 5 -20.48 -13.27 -15.46
N ALA A 6 -19.56 -14.08 -15.98
CA ALA A 6 -18.19 -14.24 -15.51
C ALA A 6 -17.24 -14.35 -16.73
N ILE A 7 -15.96 -14.06 -16.53
CA ILE A 7 -14.94 -14.14 -17.58
C ILE A 7 -13.80 -15.03 -17.05
N ASP A 8 -13.51 -16.13 -17.75
CA ASP A 8 -12.38 -16.99 -17.43
C ASP A 8 -11.30 -16.87 -18.53
N LEU A 9 -10.14 -16.37 -18.14
CA LEU A 9 -8.93 -16.25 -18.94
C LEU A 9 -7.82 -17.14 -18.39
N SER A 10 -8.07 -17.98 -17.38
CA SER A 10 -7.02 -18.73 -16.69
C SER A 10 -6.16 -19.58 -17.64
N GLY A 11 -4.86 -19.58 -17.40
CA GLY A 11 -3.85 -20.24 -18.26
C GLY A 11 -3.75 -19.71 -19.70
N SER A 12 -4.48 -18.65 -20.06
CA SER A 12 -4.52 -18.14 -21.44
C SER A 12 -3.55 -16.99 -21.68
N THR A 13 -3.34 -16.65 -22.95
CA THR A 13 -2.72 -15.39 -23.36
C THR A 13 -3.77 -14.54 -24.07
N THR A 14 -4.09 -13.39 -23.50
CA THR A 14 -5.04 -12.42 -24.06
C THR A 14 -4.33 -11.11 -24.36
N TYR A 15 -4.52 -10.57 -25.56
CA TYR A 15 -3.84 -9.34 -26.01
C TYR A 15 -4.81 -8.36 -26.67
N ALA A 16 -4.67 -7.07 -26.36
CA ALA A 16 -5.28 -5.97 -27.09
C ALA A 16 -4.24 -4.90 -27.46
N GLY A 17 -4.11 -4.61 -28.75
CA GLY A 17 -3.18 -3.58 -29.25
C GLY A 17 -3.56 -2.13 -28.92
N SER A 18 -4.69 -1.92 -28.25
CA SER A 18 -5.16 -0.62 -27.77
C SER A 18 -5.77 -0.80 -26.39
N SER A 19 -6.98 -0.28 -26.14
CA SER A 19 -7.67 -0.48 -24.86
C SER A 19 -8.50 -1.76 -24.86
N ALA A 20 -8.67 -2.36 -23.67
CA ALA A 20 -9.63 -3.44 -23.44
C ALA A 20 -10.60 -3.06 -22.33
N GLU A 21 -11.84 -3.52 -22.47
CA GLU A 21 -12.88 -3.39 -21.46
C GLU A 21 -13.42 -4.79 -21.19
N LEU A 22 -13.32 -5.24 -19.95
CA LEU A 22 -13.84 -6.51 -19.45
C LEU A 22 -14.90 -6.23 -18.39
N THR A 23 -16.08 -6.82 -18.53
CA THR A 23 -17.18 -6.66 -17.58
C THR A 23 -17.78 -8.01 -17.22
N ALA A 24 -17.59 -8.45 -15.97
CA ALA A 24 -18.28 -9.58 -15.38
C ALA A 24 -19.45 -9.05 -14.52
N VAL A 25 -20.70 -9.25 -14.96
CA VAL A 25 -21.88 -8.62 -14.33
C VAL A 25 -22.43 -9.36 -13.12
N ALA A 26 -22.01 -10.60 -12.90
CA ALA A 26 -22.52 -11.42 -11.79
C ALA A 26 -21.39 -12.12 -11.01
N GLY A 27 -20.25 -12.39 -11.66
CA GLY A 27 -19.16 -13.16 -11.08
C GLY A 27 -17.79 -12.53 -11.33
N ASP A 28 -16.81 -13.41 -11.49
CA ASP A 28 -15.40 -13.09 -11.44
C ASP A 28 -14.80 -12.81 -12.83
N ILE A 29 -13.66 -12.11 -12.83
CA ILE A 29 -12.71 -12.11 -13.96
C ILE A 29 -11.49 -12.90 -13.49
N ASN A 30 -11.26 -14.08 -14.07
CA ASN A 30 -10.18 -14.97 -13.67
C ASN A 30 -9.01 -14.91 -14.66
N ASN A 31 -7.90 -14.30 -14.27
CA ASN A 31 -6.61 -14.25 -14.99
C ASN A 31 -5.53 -15.08 -14.27
N THR A 32 -5.92 -16.11 -13.49
CA THR A 32 -4.97 -16.96 -12.76
C THR A 32 -4.05 -17.72 -13.73
N GLY A 33 -2.74 -17.62 -13.52
CA GLY A 33 -1.73 -18.22 -14.40
C GLY A 33 -1.78 -17.78 -15.87
N ALA A 34 -2.43 -16.65 -16.15
CA ALA A 34 -2.67 -16.15 -17.50
C ALA A 34 -1.96 -14.83 -17.75
N SER A 35 -1.68 -14.51 -19.01
CA SER A 35 -1.11 -13.23 -19.43
C SER A 35 -2.15 -12.40 -20.16
N LEU A 36 -2.66 -11.34 -19.52
CA LEU A 36 -3.52 -10.31 -20.13
C LEU A 36 -2.73 -9.04 -20.38
N GLN A 37 -2.60 -8.66 -21.65
CA GLN A 37 -1.80 -7.50 -22.05
C GLN A 37 -2.60 -6.50 -22.88
N THR A 38 -2.55 -5.23 -22.51
CA THR A 38 -3.16 -4.13 -23.28
C THR A 38 -2.15 -3.00 -23.51
N ALA A 39 -2.01 -2.52 -24.75
CA ALA A 39 -1.11 -1.38 -25.00
C ALA A 39 -1.68 -0.06 -24.43
N GLY A 40 -3.00 0.09 -24.46
CA GLY A 40 -3.73 1.21 -23.88
C GLY A 40 -4.33 0.88 -22.51
N THR A 41 -5.48 1.45 -22.22
CA THR A 41 -6.18 1.27 -20.95
C THR A 41 -6.84 -0.10 -20.86
N LEU A 42 -6.60 -0.80 -19.76
CA LEU A 42 -7.44 -1.92 -19.32
C LEU A 42 -8.44 -1.40 -18.28
N THR A 43 -9.71 -1.46 -18.63
CA THR A 43 -10.82 -1.29 -17.69
C THR A 43 -11.41 -2.66 -17.41
N ALA A 44 -11.31 -3.14 -16.18
CA ALA A 44 -11.91 -4.40 -15.75
C ALA A 44 -12.87 -4.15 -14.60
N ILE A 45 -14.12 -4.59 -14.78
CA ILE A 45 -15.20 -4.42 -13.82
C ILE A 45 -15.78 -5.80 -13.52
N ALA A 46 -15.77 -6.22 -12.26
CA ALA A 46 -16.36 -7.48 -11.82
C ALA A 46 -17.35 -7.24 -10.67
N SER A 47 -18.51 -7.90 -10.69
CA SER A 47 -19.37 -7.95 -9.50
C SER A 47 -18.78 -8.86 -8.41
N GLY A 48 -17.98 -9.85 -8.80
CA GLY A 48 -17.19 -10.67 -7.89
C GLY A 48 -15.74 -10.20 -7.82
N THR A 49 -14.80 -11.13 -7.89
CA THR A 49 -13.36 -10.92 -7.77
C THR A 49 -12.68 -10.80 -9.13
N ILE A 50 -11.73 -9.88 -9.26
CA ILE A 50 -10.71 -9.92 -10.31
C ILE A 50 -9.52 -10.72 -9.75
N ARG A 51 -9.26 -11.92 -10.27
CA ARG A 51 -8.13 -12.77 -9.87
C ARG A 51 -7.00 -12.66 -10.86
N ASN A 52 -5.80 -12.40 -10.37
CA ASN A 52 -4.56 -12.36 -11.12
C ASN A 52 -3.50 -13.20 -10.40
N ASP A 53 -3.91 -14.33 -9.85
CA ASP A 53 -3.07 -15.12 -8.94
C ASP A 53 -2.10 -16.05 -9.70
N GLN A 54 -1.09 -16.53 -8.99
CA GLN A 54 -0.29 -17.66 -9.43
C GLN A 54 -1.14 -18.95 -9.43
N ASP A 55 -1.00 -19.77 -10.47
CA ASP A 55 -1.68 -21.06 -10.58
C ASP A 55 -0.95 -22.17 -9.82
N ALA A 56 -1.54 -23.36 -9.78
CA ALA A 56 -0.97 -24.54 -9.13
C ALA A 56 0.34 -25.05 -9.77
N ASN A 57 0.66 -24.61 -10.99
CA ASN A 57 1.90 -24.95 -11.70
C ASN A 57 2.96 -23.86 -11.53
N GLN A 58 2.77 -22.95 -10.59
CA GLN A 58 3.64 -21.81 -10.32
C GLN A 58 3.72 -20.78 -11.46
N VAL A 59 2.78 -20.81 -12.41
CA VAL A 59 2.65 -19.80 -13.46
C VAL A 59 1.93 -18.60 -12.86
N LYS A 60 2.56 -17.42 -12.89
CA LYS A 60 1.97 -16.19 -12.36
C LYS A 60 0.81 -15.72 -13.24
N GLY A 61 -0.23 -15.19 -12.61
CA GLY A 61 -1.14 -14.28 -13.30
C GLY A 61 -0.41 -12.98 -13.62
N GLU A 62 -0.47 -12.54 -14.87
CA GLU A 62 0.13 -11.31 -15.35
C GLU A 62 -0.93 -10.43 -16.00
N ILE A 63 -1.19 -9.26 -15.41
CA ILE A 63 -1.96 -8.19 -16.04
C ILE A 63 -1.00 -7.03 -16.31
N LYS A 64 -0.86 -6.66 -17.57
CA LYS A 64 0.01 -5.57 -18.01
C LYS A 64 -0.73 -4.61 -18.93
N ALA A 65 -0.85 -3.35 -18.53
CA ALA A 65 -1.57 -2.34 -19.30
C ALA A 65 -0.80 -1.04 -19.45
N GLY A 66 -1.12 -0.25 -20.48
CA GLY A 66 -0.72 1.16 -20.54
C GLY A 66 -1.32 1.96 -19.38
N GLN A 67 -2.57 1.68 -19.02
CA GLN A 67 -3.27 2.23 -17.85
C GLN A 67 -4.15 1.15 -17.23
N LEU A 68 -4.20 1.06 -15.91
CA LEU A 68 -5.08 0.14 -15.18
C LEU A 68 -6.24 0.87 -14.50
N THR A 69 -7.45 0.36 -14.68
CA THR A 69 -8.63 0.73 -13.90
C THR A 69 -9.40 -0.55 -13.56
N LEU A 70 -9.26 -1.00 -12.32
CA LEU A 70 -9.90 -2.23 -11.81
C LEU A 70 -10.96 -1.85 -10.77
N THR A 71 -12.17 -2.38 -10.94
CA THR A 71 -13.27 -2.21 -9.99
C THR A 71 -13.93 -3.56 -9.74
N ALA A 72 -13.96 -4.00 -8.49
CA ALA A 72 -14.47 -5.33 -8.14
C ALA A 72 -15.05 -5.38 -6.73
N ASP A 73 -15.68 -6.50 -6.35
CA ASP A 73 -15.86 -6.82 -4.94
C ASP A 73 -14.51 -7.13 -4.28
N GLY A 74 -13.68 -7.93 -4.95
CA GLY A 74 -12.32 -8.22 -4.52
C GLY A 74 -11.30 -8.13 -5.67
N ILE A 75 -10.05 -7.80 -5.35
CA ILE A 75 -8.93 -7.92 -6.29
C ILE A 75 -7.88 -8.83 -5.65
N SER A 76 -7.63 -9.98 -6.26
CA SER A 76 -6.60 -10.93 -5.82
C SER A 76 -5.44 -10.90 -6.80
N ASN A 77 -4.23 -10.75 -6.28
CA ASN A 77 -2.96 -10.74 -6.99
C ASN A 77 -1.93 -11.59 -6.23
N GLN A 78 -2.37 -12.71 -5.65
CA GLN A 78 -1.54 -13.58 -4.82
C GLN A 78 -0.48 -14.29 -5.66
N GLY A 79 0.80 -13.99 -5.41
CA GLY A 79 1.91 -14.46 -6.26
C GLY A 79 1.90 -13.92 -7.70
N GLY A 80 0.94 -13.04 -8.03
CA GLY A 80 0.73 -12.47 -9.35
C GLY A 80 1.50 -11.18 -9.61
N ASN A 81 1.41 -10.69 -10.85
CA ASN A 81 2.01 -9.44 -11.30
C ASN A 81 0.93 -8.53 -11.92
N LEU A 82 0.67 -7.39 -11.29
CA LEU A 82 -0.19 -6.33 -11.82
C LEU A 82 0.66 -5.11 -12.17
N THR A 83 0.83 -4.84 -13.46
CA THR A 83 1.77 -3.85 -13.97
C THR A 83 1.09 -2.78 -14.82
N GLN A 84 1.35 -1.52 -14.50
CA GLN A 84 1.04 -0.40 -15.38
C GLN A 84 2.31 0.22 -15.97
N MET A 85 2.35 0.35 -17.29
CA MET A 85 3.50 0.89 -18.01
C MET A 85 3.42 2.40 -18.26
N GLY A 86 2.21 2.95 -18.45
CA GLY A 86 2.00 4.35 -18.79
C GLY A 86 1.90 5.26 -17.57
N LEU A 87 1.89 6.57 -17.86
CA LEU A 87 2.03 7.64 -16.86
C LEU A 87 0.72 8.16 -16.28
N GLY A 88 -0.44 7.65 -16.70
CA GLY A 88 -1.71 8.11 -16.14
C GLY A 88 -2.04 7.43 -14.80
N THR A 89 -3.10 7.85 -14.12
CA THR A 89 -3.43 7.38 -12.76
C THR A 89 -3.91 5.94 -12.72
N THR A 90 -3.21 5.06 -11.99
CA THR A 90 -3.70 3.69 -11.69
C THR A 90 -4.88 3.78 -10.72
N ASN A 91 -6.00 3.11 -11.03
CA ASN A 91 -7.15 3.04 -10.13
C ASN A 91 -7.43 1.58 -9.78
N LEU A 92 -7.35 1.24 -8.49
CA LEU A 92 -7.71 -0.06 -7.94
C LEU A 92 -8.81 0.15 -6.90
N THR A 93 -10.01 -0.35 -7.15
CA THR A 93 -11.15 -0.21 -6.25
C THR A 93 -11.76 -1.59 -5.99
N ALA A 94 -11.75 -2.01 -4.74
CA ALA A 94 -12.45 -3.19 -4.27
C ALA A 94 -13.50 -2.77 -3.24
N ASN A 95 -14.70 -3.36 -3.26
CA ASN A 95 -15.68 -3.11 -2.19
C ASN A 95 -15.27 -3.80 -0.88
N ASN A 96 -14.60 -4.94 -0.99
CA ASN A 96 -14.18 -5.77 0.12
C ASN A 96 -12.66 -5.74 0.28
N SER A 97 -11.91 -6.55 -0.48
CA SER A 97 -10.48 -6.72 -0.20
C SER A 97 -9.61 -6.64 -1.45
N ILE A 98 -8.41 -6.10 -1.27
CA ILE A 98 -7.30 -6.29 -2.20
C ILE A 98 -6.27 -7.18 -1.51
N ASP A 99 -5.96 -8.33 -2.12
CA ASP A 99 -4.94 -9.25 -1.62
C ASP A 99 -3.77 -9.33 -2.61
N ASN A 100 -2.64 -8.78 -2.20
CA ASN A 100 -1.35 -8.81 -2.90
C ASN A 100 -0.33 -9.71 -2.19
N THR A 101 -0.78 -10.75 -1.49
CA THR A 101 0.11 -11.65 -0.73
C THR A 101 1.14 -12.31 -1.65
N GLY A 102 2.42 -12.10 -1.41
CA GLY A 102 3.49 -12.63 -2.25
C GLY A 102 3.49 -12.12 -3.71
N GLY A 103 2.60 -11.19 -4.04
CA GLY A 103 2.44 -10.62 -5.38
C GLY A 103 3.17 -9.31 -5.56
N GLU A 104 3.07 -8.77 -6.77
CA GLU A 104 3.63 -7.48 -7.15
C GLU A 104 2.56 -6.61 -7.83
N ILE A 105 2.35 -5.42 -7.28
CA ILE A 105 1.62 -4.31 -7.92
C ILE A 105 2.67 -3.24 -8.23
N PHE A 106 2.95 -3.04 -9.51
CA PHE A 106 3.90 -2.04 -9.98
C PHE A 106 3.23 -1.04 -10.91
N THR A 107 3.52 0.24 -10.75
CA THR A 107 3.00 1.27 -11.65
C THR A 107 4.00 2.39 -11.94
N ASN A 108 4.11 2.73 -13.22
CA ASN A 108 4.75 3.95 -13.73
C ASN A 108 3.80 5.16 -13.79
N GLY A 109 2.55 5.00 -13.35
CA GLY A 109 1.58 6.09 -13.31
C GLY A 109 2.12 7.29 -12.54
N GLU A 110 1.70 8.50 -12.90
CA GLU A 110 2.01 9.69 -12.11
C GLU A 110 1.41 9.61 -10.71
N SER A 111 0.29 8.91 -10.57
CA SER A 111 -0.39 8.66 -9.31
C SER A 111 -1.07 7.29 -9.32
N ILE A 112 -1.42 6.82 -8.13
CA ILE A 112 -2.21 5.61 -7.93
C ILE A 112 -3.21 5.85 -6.80
N GLN A 113 -4.46 5.44 -7.03
CA GLN A 113 -5.51 5.42 -6.03
C GLN A 113 -5.92 3.98 -5.76
N ILE A 114 -5.88 3.60 -4.50
CA ILE A 114 -6.30 2.30 -3.99
C ILE A 114 -7.38 2.52 -2.95
N LYS A 115 -8.55 1.93 -3.18
CA LYS A 115 -9.70 1.96 -2.28
C LYS A 115 -10.18 0.54 -2.04
N ALA A 116 -10.27 0.15 -0.77
CA ALA A 116 -10.76 -1.16 -0.36
C ALA A 116 -11.36 -1.09 1.05
N ASN A 117 -12.11 -2.10 1.48
CA ASN A 117 -12.35 -2.26 2.91
C ASN A 117 -11.04 -2.71 3.60
N SER A 118 -10.37 -3.72 3.06
CA SER A 118 -9.04 -4.17 3.52
C SER A 118 -8.03 -4.30 2.39
N LEU A 119 -6.75 -4.07 2.71
CA LEU A 119 -5.63 -4.29 1.79
C LEU A 119 -4.54 -5.11 2.48
N LYS A 120 -4.24 -6.28 1.91
CA LYS A 120 -3.20 -7.18 2.38
C LYS A 120 -2.05 -7.20 1.38
N ASN A 121 -0.87 -6.79 1.82
CA ASN A 121 0.39 -6.76 1.09
C ASN A 121 1.45 -7.65 1.76
N SER A 122 1.03 -8.68 2.49
CA SER A 122 1.90 -9.61 3.22
C SER A 122 2.90 -10.28 2.29
N GLN A 123 4.21 -10.18 2.55
CA GLN A 123 5.26 -10.70 1.64
C GLN A 123 5.16 -10.16 0.19
N GLY A 124 4.31 -9.16 -0.05
CA GLY A 124 4.03 -8.59 -1.35
C GLY A 124 4.79 -7.29 -1.57
N LYS A 125 4.68 -6.78 -2.79
CA LYS A 125 5.27 -5.50 -3.19
C LYS A 125 4.22 -4.61 -3.84
N LEU A 126 4.15 -3.37 -3.39
CA LEU A 126 3.38 -2.30 -4.00
C LEU A 126 4.34 -1.14 -4.26
N GLU A 127 4.72 -0.95 -5.53
CA GLU A 127 5.75 -0.02 -5.94
C GLU A 127 5.21 0.97 -6.98
N HIS A 128 5.22 2.25 -6.61
CA HIS A 128 4.79 3.38 -7.44
C HIS A 128 6.00 4.23 -7.85
N ALA A 129 6.45 4.03 -9.09
CA ALA A 129 7.61 4.74 -9.62
C ALA A 129 7.34 6.23 -9.92
N GLY A 130 6.07 6.63 -10.01
CA GLY A 130 5.65 8.01 -10.21
C GLY A 130 5.96 8.93 -9.02
N THR A 131 5.93 10.23 -9.31
CA THR A 131 6.29 11.28 -8.34
C THR A 131 5.10 12.00 -7.71
N GLY A 132 3.88 11.71 -8.16
CA GLY A 132 2.64 12.26 -7.61
C GLY A 132 2.16 11.50 -6.37
N LEU A 133 0.85 11.28 -6.27
CA LEU A 133 0.23 10.71 -5.08
C LEU A 133 0.05 9.19 -5.19
N LEU A 134 0.52 8.45 -4.20
CA LEU A 134 0.05 7.11 -3.85
C LEU A 134 -0.98 7.26 -2.72
N SER A 135 -2.27 7.15 -3.06
CA SER A 135 -3.38 7.15 -2.10
C SER A 135 -3.79 5.72 -1.79
N VAL A 136 -3.70 5.31 -0.54
CA VAL A 136 -4.18 4.02 -0.03
C VAL A 136 -5.23 4.31 1.03
N GLU A 137 -6.48 4.07 0.70
CA GLU A 137 -7.63 4.32 1.56
C GLU A 137 -8.30 2.99 1.87
N THR A 138 -8.25 2.58 3.13
CA THR A 138 -8.91 1.37 3.64
C THR A 138 -9.87 1.71 4.77
N GLU A 139 -11.01 1.02 4.83
CA GLU A 139 -12.00 1.23 5.89
C GLU A 139 -11.69 0.41 7.14
N GLU A 140 -11.12 -0.78 6.98
CA GLU A 140 -10.65 -1.65 8.05
C GLU A 140 -9.12 -1.69 8.07
N ASN A 141 -8.49 -2.74 7.52
CA ASN A 141 -7.11 -3.05 7.83
C ASN A 141 -6.19 -2.88 6.62
N TYR A 142 -5.04 -2.24 6.84
CA TYR A 142 -3.89 -2.32 5.96
C TYR A 142 -2.80 -3.19 6.59
N LYS A 143 -2.48 -4.32 5.94
CA LYS A 143 -1.51 -5.29 6.42
C LYS A 143 -0.33 -5.41 5.46
N ASN A 144 0.87 -5.10 5.93
CA ASN A 144 2.13 -5.07 5.20
C ASN A 144 3.23 -5.88 5.92
N ASP A 145 2.85 -6.99 6.57
CA ASP A 145 3.80 -7.85 7.27
C ASP A 145 4.77 -8.53 6.30
N ASP A 146 6.06 -8.35 6.54
CA ASP A 146 7.13 -8.77 5.63
C ASP A 146 6.95 -8.23 4.18
N GLY A 147 6.13 -7.19 4.00
CA GLY A 147 5.78 -6.59 2.73
C GLY A 147 6.51 -5.29 2.44
N LYS A 148 6.35 -4.76 1.23
CA LYS A 148 6.93 -3.48 0.79
C LYS A 148 5.88 -2.57 0.16
N LEU A 149 5.79 -1.35 0.66
CA LEU A 149 5.08 -0.22 0.08
C LEU A 149 6.08 0.89 -0.24
N ALA A 150 6.27 1.21 -1.52
CA ALA A 150 7.23 2.22 -1.92
C ALA A 150 6.69 3.18 -2.97
N THR A 151 6.98 4.47 -2.81
CA THR A 151 6.71 5.47 -3.84
C THR A 151 7.82 6.51 -3.96
N ASN A 152 8.09 7.00 -5.18
CA ASN A 152 8.97 8.15 -5.40
C ASN A 152 8.27 9.50 -5.09
N GLY A 153 6.96 9.47 -4.81
CA GLY A 153 6.12 10.63 -4.57
C GLY A 153 5.59 10.73 -3.13
N GLN A 154 4.43 11.35 -2.98
CA GLN A 154 3.72 11.46 -1.72
C GLN A 154 2.98 10.15 -1.43
N LEU A 155 3.14 9.61 -0.23
CA LEU A 155 2.25 8.59 0.31
C LEU A 155 1.17 9.27 1.16
N TYR A 156 -0.09 8.94 0.88
CA TYR A 156 -1.22 9.14 1.77
C TYR A 156 -1.85 7.78 2.07
N LEU A 157 -1.76 7.34 3.32
CA LEU A 157 -2.30 6.05 3.77
C LEU A 157 -3.27 6.28 4.93
N THR A 158 -4.53 5.90 4.74
CA THR A 158 -5.55 5.91 5.79
C THR A 158 -6.18 4.54 5.99
N SER A 159 -6.37 4.16 7.24
CA SER A 159 -6.89 2.84 7.64
C SER A 159 -7.50 2.88 9.04
N GLN A 160 -8.30 1.88 9.41
CA GLN A 160 -8.63 1.64 10.81
C GLN A 160 -7.38 1.15 11.55
N GLU A 161 -6.70 0.12 11.05
CA GLU A 161 -5.46 -0.41 11.63
C GLU A 161 -4.38 -0.62 10.57
N ILE A 162 -3.15 -0.29 10.95
CA ILE A 162 -1.99 -0.40 10.07
C ILE A 162 -0.98 -1.34 10.72
N ASP A 163 -0.69 -2.44 10.03
CA ASP A 163 0.35 -3.39 10.42
C ASP A 163 1.50 -3.37 9.40
N ASN A 164 2.65 -2.88 9.82
CA ASN A 164 3.91 -2.86 9.08
C ASN A 164 4.97 -3.75 9.78
N THR A 165 4.54 -4.82 10.46
CA THR A 165 5.46 -5.71 11.19
C THR A 165 6.48 -6.35 10.25
N ARG A 166 7.79 -6.12 10.48
CA ARG A 166 8.88 -6.53 9.55
C ARG A 166 8.73 -6.02 8.11
N GLY A 167 7.79 -5.10 7.87
CA GLY A 167 7.52 -4.51 6.58
C GLY A 167 8.33 -3.26 6.33
N ILE A 168 8.25 -2.76 5.10
CA ILE A 168 8.88 -1.52 4.66
C ILE A 168 7.82 -0.60 4.07
N ILE A 169 7.72 0.62 4.59
CA ILE A 169 6.99 1.73 3.98
C ILE A 169 8.00 2.85 3.70
N SER A 170 8.15 3.21 2.43
CA SER A 170 9.08 4.25 2.01
C SER A 170 8.48 5.21 0.99
N ALA A 171 8.63 6.52 1.20
CA ALA A 171 8.13 7.53 0.27
C ALA A 171 9.02 8.77 0.22
N LYS A 172 8.74 9.70 -0.71
CA LYS A 172 9.35 11.03 -0.64
C LYS A 172 8.82 11.80 0.55
N ASN A 173 7.51 11.78 0.76
CA ASN A 173 6.83 12.34 1.92
C ASN A 173 5.75 11.34 2.37
N ILE A 174 5.45 11.31 3.66
CA ILE A 174 4.52 10.33 4.23
C ILE A 174 3.45 11.05 5.06
N ASP A 175 2.20 10.79 4.74
CA ASP A 175 1.06 11.03 5.62
C ASP A 175 0.38 9.68 5.90
N ILE A 176 0.51 9.18 7.13
CA ILE A 176 -0.16 7.96 7.59
C ILE A 176 -1.13 8.33 8.70
N ILE A 177 -2.40 7.97 8.51
CA ILE A 177 -3.51 8.26 9.41
C ILE A 177 -4.21 6.95 9.77
N SER A 178 -4.17 6.56 11.04
CA SER A 178 -4.85 5.40 11.58
C SER A 178 -5.95 5.81 12.56
N GLN A 179 -7.14 5.23 12.41
CA GLN A 179 -8.26 5.46 13.33
C GLN A 179 -8.21 4.58 14.57
N SER A 180 -7.27 3.64 14.64
CA SER A 180 -6.96 2.80 15.80
C SER A 180 -5.44 2.79 15.98
N ALA A 181 -4.74 1.72 15.61
CA ALA A 181 -3.33 1.53 15.92
C ALA A 181 -2.43 1.55 14.68
N ILE A 182 -1.14 1.82 14.91
CA ILE A 182 -0.07 1.61 13.95
C ILE A 182 0.95 0.68 14.60
N ASN A 183 1.17 -0.48 14.00
CA ASN A 183 2.20 -1.43 14.42
C ASN A 183 3.35 -1.42 13.41
N ASN A 184 4.49 -0.85 13.78
CA ASN A 184 5.75 -0.86 13.05
C ASN A 184 6.81 -1.74 13.74
N SER A 185 6.39 -2.77 14.49
CA SER A 185 7.34 -3.62 15.22
C SER A 185 8.30 -4.35 14.26
N GLN A 186 9.60 -4.24 14.50
CA GLN A 186 10.65 -4.75 13.58
C GLN A 186 10.56 -4.21 12.14
N GLY A 187 9.72 -3.20 11.89
CA GLY A 187 9.45 -2.63 10.58
C GLY A 187 10.23 -1.33 10.33
N LEU A 188 10.13 -0.84 9.10
CA LEU A 188 10.70 0.43 8.67
C LEU A 188 9.63 1.33 8.07
N ILE A 189 9.51 2.56 8.57
CA ILE A 189 8.81 3.67 7.92
C ILE A 189 9.84 4.75 7.66
N SER A 190 10.10 5.10 6.40
CA SER A 190 11.15 6.06 6.04
C SER A 190 10.73 7.05 4.97
N SER A 191 11.00 8.35 5.17
CA SER A 191 10.81 9.38 4.16
C SER A 191 12.11 10.12 3.80
N SER A 192 12.26 10.49 2.52
CA SER A 192 13.29 11.45 2.08
C SER A 192 12.91 12.92 2.34
N GLY A 193 11.71 13.15 2.87
CA GLY A 193 11.09 14.44 3.10
C GLY A 193 10.40 14.47 4.46
N ASP A 194 9.23 15.12 4.53
CA ASP A 194 8.48 15.22 5.78
C ASP A 194 7.65 13.95 6.03
N THR A 195 7.46 13.60 7.30
CA THR A 195 6.59 12.51 7.74
C THR A 195 5.60 12.99 8.79
N LEU A 196 4.33 12.70 8.56
CA LEU A 196 3.25 12.72 9.54
C LEU A 196 2.79 11.28 9.80
N LEU A 197 2.82 10.89 11.07
CA LEU A 197 2.26 9.65 11.57
C LEU A 197 1.20 9.98 12.63
N SER A 198 -0.07 9.69 12.36
CA SER A 198 -1.16 9.95 13.28
C SER A 198 -1.97 8.69 13.55
N ALA A 199 -2.05 8.27 14.80
CA ALA A 199 -2.93 7.20 15.25
C ALA A 199 -3.88 7.72 16.34
N GLN A 200 -5.16 7.33 16.31
CA GLN A 200 -6.06 7.63 17.44
C GLN A 200 -5.79 6.74 18.66
N GLY A 201 -5.18 5.57 18.45
CA GLY A 201 -4.77 4.60 19.45
C GLY A 201 -3.24 4.50 19.56
N ALA A 202 -2.72 3.30 19.77
CA ALA A 202 -1.30 3.08 20.03
C ALA A 202 -0.44 3.12 18.75
N VAL A 203 0.76 3.70 18.88
CA VAL A 203 1.87 3.48 17.93
C VAL A 203 2.86 2.52 18.59
N ASN A 204 3.05 1.33 18.01
CA ASN A 204 4.06 0.37 18.43
C ASN A 204 5.23 0.38 17.43
N ASN A 205 6.38 0.87 17.85
CA ASN A 205 7.64 0.88 17.12
C ASN A 205 8.71 0.02 17.81
N GLU A 206 8.31 -1.03 18.54
CA GLU A 206 9.25 -1.92 19.22
C GLU A 206 10.22 -2.58 18.21
N GLN A 207 11.53 -2.39 18.42
CA GLN A 207 12.58 -2.86 17.50
C GLN A 207 12.42 -2.37 16.05
N GLY A 208 11.54 -1.40 15.80
CA GLY A 208 11.29 -0.79 14.51
C GLY A 208 12.04 0.53 14.32
N SER A 209 11.94 1.09 13.11
CA SER A 209 12.49 2.40 12.78
C SER A 209 11.47 3.28 12.06
N ILE A 210 11.34 4.53 12.53
CA ILE A 210 10.58 5.62 11.90
C ILE A 210 11.57 6.76 11.63
N GLU A 211 11.79 7.07 10.36
CA GLU A 211 12.85 7.98 9.93
C GLU A 211 12.32 9.01 8.95
N ALA A 212 12.49 10.29 9.25
CA ALA A 212 12.25 11.37 8.29
C ALA A 212 13.55 12.10 7.98
N SER A 213 13.80 12.37 6.70
CA SER A 213 14.95 13.19 6.31
C SER A 213 14.71 14.69 6.53
N LYS A 214 13.45 15.11 6.71
CA LYS A 214 13.03 16.46 7.12
C LYS A 214 12.20 16.38 8.40
N GLY A 215 11.06 17.06 8.49
CA GLY A 215 10.25 17.13 9.69
C GLY A 215 9.57 15.79 9.99
N LEU A 216 9.39 15.52 11.28
CA LEU A 216 8.72 14.32 11.76
C LEU A 216 7.67 14.71 12.80
N ILE A 217 6.42 14.40 12.52
CA ILE A 217 5.31 14.55 13.46
C ILE A 217 4.73 13.18 13.77
N VAL A 218 4.68 12.82 15.06
CA VAL A 218 4.01 11.62 15.55
C VAL A 218 2.93 12.03 16.55
N THR A 219 1.69 11.67 16.27
CA THR A 219 0.55 11.82 17.19
C THR A 219 -0.07 10.45 17.47
N ALA A 220 -0.23 10.10 18.75
CA ALA A 220 -0.80 8.82 19.15
C ALA A 220 -1.56 8.94 20.47
N GLN A 221 -2.32 7.92 20.86
CA GLN A 221 -2.75 7.78 22.25
C GLN A 221 -1.56 7.41 23.14
N SER A 222 -0.90 6.31 22.85
CA SER A 222 0.31 5.83 23.53
C SER A 222 1.41 5.50 22.53
N LEU A 223 2.67 5.60 22.94
CA LEU A 223 3.82 5.28 22.10
C LEU A 223 4.72 4.23 22.76
N ASN A 224 4.90 3.08 22.13
CA ASN A 224 5.93 2.10 22.48
C ASN A 224 7.09 2.19 21.48
N ASN A 225 8.25 2.68 21.92
CA ASN A 225 9.49 2.76 21.14
C ASN A 225 10.62 1.93 21.81
N GLN A 226 10.28 0.87 22.53
CA GLN A 226 11.29 0.02 23.18
C GLN A 226 12.23 -0.61 22.16
N LYS A 227 13.54 -0.47 22.37
CA LYS A 227 14.59 -0.90 21.42
C LYS A 227 14.41 -0.36 19.99
N GLY A 228 13.50 0.60 19.79
CA GLY A 228 13.16 1.17 18.50
C GLY A 228 13.85 2.50 18.27
N ARG A 229 13.62 3.07 17.09
CA ARG A 229 14.19 4.34 16.67
C ARG A 229 13.14 5.22 16.01
N ILE A 230 13.02 6.46 16.47
CA ILE A 230 12.16 7.49 15.90
C ILE A 230 13.00 8.74 15.74
N VAL A 231 13.31 9.13 14.50
CA VAL A 231 14.22 10.25 14.26
C VAL A 231 13.86 11.16 13.10
N SER A 232 14.19 12.44 13.28
CA SER A 232 14.32 13.43 12.21
C SER A 232 15.81 13.63 11.90
N LEU A 233 16.26 13.17 10.73
CA LEU A 233 17.66 13.28 10.29
C LEU A 233 18.01 14.71 9.85
N GLY A 234 17.01 15.49 9.42
CA GLY A 234 17.17 16.89 9.05
C GLY A 234 17.13 17.86 10.24
N THR A 235 17.31 19.14 9.95
CA THR A 235 17.21 20.24 10.94
C THR A 235 15.79 20.77 11.13
N SER A 236 14.81 20.22 10.38
CA SER A 236 13.39 20.49 10.58
C SER A 236 12.91 20.04 11.95
N ASN A 237 11.75 20.56 12.37
CA ASN A 237 11.19 20.24 13.67
C ASN A 237 10.74 18.78 13.75
N MET A 238 11.04 18.15 14.88
CA MET A 238 10.46 16.90 15.31
C MET A 238 9.44 17.17 16.43
N LYS A 239 8.23 16.61 16.30
CA LYS A 239 7.20 16.67 17.32
C LYS A 239 6.62 15.30 17.59
N VAL A 240 6.64 14.87 18.84
CA VAL A 240 5.96 13.66 19.32
C VAL A 240 4.93 14.08 20.37
N THR A 241 3.66 13.78 20.13
CA THR A 241 2.57 14.09 21.05
C THR A 241 1.74 12.84 21.32
N THR A 242 1.59 12.50 22.59
CA THR A 242 0.76 11.39 23.05
C THR A 242 -0.25 11.87 24.09
N SER A 243 -1.41 11.22 24.17
CA SER A 243 -2.41 11.48 25.21
C SER A 243 -2.28 10.54 26.44
N GLN A 244 -1.28 9.67 26.42
CA GLN A 244 -0.93 8.71 27.48
C GLN A 244 0.59 8.51 27.49
N ASP A 245 1.06 7.31 27.84
CA ASP A 245 2.46 7.02 28.09
C ASP A 245 3.33 6.96 26.82
N ILE A 246 4.60 7.33 27.01
CA ILE A 246 5.70 7.09 26.06
C ILE A 246 6.67 6.12 26.71
N GLN A 247 6.83 4.93 26.11
CA GLN A 247 7.82 3.93 26.50
C GLN A 247 9.00 3.99 25.52
N ASN A 248 10.21 4.22 26.03
CA ASN A 248 11.42 4.33 25.19
C ASN A 248 12.61 3.57 25.79
N GLN A 249 12.37 2.46 26.49
CA GLN A 249 13.45 1.70 27.12
C GLN A 249 14.38 1.13 26.05
N SER A 250 15.68 1.43 26.17
CA SER A 250 16.72 1.09 25.18
C SER A 250 16.42 1.57 23.75
N GLY A 251 15.51 2.52 23.57
CA GLY A 251 15.15 3.11 22.28
C GLY A 251 15.71 4.52 22.09
N LEU A 252 15.61 5.02 20.87
CA LEU A 252 16.02 6.38 20.48
C LEU A 252 14.83 7.19 19.98
N ILE A 253 14.59 8.35 20.60
CA ILE A 253 13.71 9.40 20.07
C ILE A 253 14.55 10.69 20.00
N GLY A 254 14.75 11.24 18.80
CA GLY A 254 15.53 12.46 18.68
C GLY A 254 15.71 12.96 17.24
N GLY A 255 16.21 14.17 17.08
CA GLY A 255 16.45 14.76 15.77
C GLY A 255 17.51 15.85 15.83
N ASN A 256 18.00 16.24 14.66
CA ASN A 256 19.04 17.27 14.56
C ASN A 256 18.47 18.70 14.67
N GLY A 257 17.16 18.87 14.46
CA GLY A 257 16.43 20.12 14.65
C GLY A 257 15.83 20.30 16.05
N LYS A 258 14.84 21.20 16.17
CA LYS A 258 14.06 21.35 17.41
C LYS A 258 13.28 20.07 17.66
N VAL A 259 13.39 19.52 18.87
CA VAL A 259 12.64 18.33 19.31
C VAL A 259 11.66 18.72 20.40
N GLU A 260 10.37 18.45 20.16
CA GLU A 260 9.29 18.61 21.13
C GLU A 260 8.65 17.26 21.40
N ILE A 261 8.69 16.80 22.66
CA ILE A 261 8.06 15.54 23.09
C ILE A 261 7.07 15.87 24.20
N THR A 262 5.84 15.39 24.08
CA THR A 262 4.76 15.67 25.02
C THR A 262 3.90 14.43 25.23
N ALA A 263 3.65 14.09 26.49
CA ALA A 263 2.67 13.11 26.95
C ALA A 263 1.71 13.85 27.90
N ARG A 264 0.40 13.76 27.67
CA ARG A 264 -0.63 14.50 28.44
C ARG A 264 -1.87 13.69 28.70
#